data_AF-A0A931B8J8-F1
#
_entry.id   AF-A0A931B8J8-F1
#
_cell.length_a   1.000
_cell.length_b   1.000
_cell.length_c   1.000
_cell.angle_alpha   90.00
_cell.angle_beta   90.00
_cell.angle_gamma   90.00
#
_symmetry.space_group_name_H-M   'P 1'
#
loop_
_entity.id
_entity.type
_entity.pdbx_description
1 polymer ?
#
loop_
_entity_poly.entity_id
_entity_poly.type
_entity_poly.pdbx_seq_one_letter_code
_entity_poly.pdbx_strand_id
1 'polypeptide(L)'
;MAHILIEENFQQIDGQDMEGLLEALNRLGLDAEPTGPRTSLHRHGWVLVLHCLDDQARTITEPANAAAFGLTVRQIFGTPRPADPVGGTAGRRTLPDRIDVRDRDRDLIASLPIPPQA
;
A
#
# COMPACT_ATOMS: atom_id res chain seq x y z
N MET A 1 -8.32 -16.46 -4.47
CA MET A 1 -6.93 -16.47 -4.97
C MET A 1 -6.64 -15.01 -5.15
N ALA A 2 -5.70 -14.44 -4.39
CA ALA A 2 -5.53 -13.00 -4.39
C ALA A 2 -5.30 -12.46 -5.79
N HIS A 3 -6.00 -11.37 -6.09
CA HIS A 3 -5.95 -10.68 -7.36
C HIS A 3 -5.00 -9.48 -7.31
N ILE A 4 -4.65 -9.04 -6.09
CA ILE A 4 -3.70 -7.98 -5.81
C ILE A 4 -2.60 -8.50 -4.88
N LEU A 5 -1.34 -8.15 -5.17
CA LEU A 5 -0.23 -8.37 -4.26
C LEU A 5 0.29 -7.02 -3.74
N ILE A 6 0.44 -6.90 -2.42
CA ILE A 6 1.04 -5.72 -1.79
C ILE A 6 2.51 -6.00 -1.52
N GLU A 7 3.43 -5.17 -2.03
CA GLU A 7 4.83 -5.33 -1.70
C GLU A 7 5.12 -4.99 -0.23
N GLU A 8 5.76 -5.92 0.44
CA GLU A 8 6.28 -5.71 1.79
C GLU A 8 7.41 -4.68 1.77
N ASN A 9 7.33 -3.73 2.70
CA ASN A 9 8.43 -2.84 3.03
C ASN A 9 8.59 -2.85 4.54
N PHE A 10 9.38 -3.77 5.08
CA PHE A 10 9.53 -3.97 6.53
C PHE A 10 10.04 -2.74 7.29
N GLN A 11 10.59 -1.74 6.60
CA GLN A 11 10.96 -0.47 7.22
C GLN A 11 9.76 0.46 7.46
N GLN A 12 8.69 0.30 6.67
CA GLN A 12 7.54 1.20 6.67
C GLN A 12 6.22 0.50 7.02
N ILE A 13 6.07 -0.78 6.72
CA ILE A 13 4.86 -1.59 6.88
C ILE A 13 5.15 -2.69 7.90
N ASP A 14 4.42 -2.70 9.01
CA ASP A 14 4.40 -3.82 9.94
C ASP A 14 3.15 -4.69 9.73
N GLY A 15 2.94 -5.69 10.59
CA GLY A 15 1.80 -6.60 10.50
C GLY A 15 0.45 -5.88 10.58
N GLN A 16 0.31 -4.92 11.49
CA GLN A 16 -0.96 -4.19 11.66
C GLN A 16 -1.23 -3.24 10.48
N ASP A 17 -0.19 -2.59 9.97
CA ASP A 17 -0.29 -1.76 8.77
C ASP A 17 -0.68 -2.61 7.56
N MET A 18 -0.08 -3.79 7.40
CA MET A 18 -0.42 -4.72 6.33
C MET A 18 -1.87 -5.20 6.45
N GLU A 19 -2.32 -5.65 7.63
CA GLU A 19 -3.71 -6.05 7.86
C GLU A 19 -4.69 -4.92 7.50
N GLY A 20 -4.41 -3.69 7.91
CA GLY A 20 -5.24 -2.54 7.55
C GLY A 20 -5.31 -2.29 6.04
N LEU A 21 -4.21 -2.50 5.31
CA LEU A 21 -4.17 -2.39 3.85
C LEU A 21 -4.99 -3.49 3.17
N LEU A 22 -4.89 -4.73 3.66
CA LEU A 22 -5.66 -5.87 3.16
C LEU A 22 -7.16 -5.66 3.38
N GLU A 23 -7.55 -5.21 4.58
CA GLU A 23 -8.95 -4.86 4.88
C GLU A 23 -9.46 -3.70 4.03
N ALA A 24 -8.62 -2.70 3.73
CA ALA A 24 -8.96 -1.58 2.87
C ALA A 24 -9.29 -2.05 1.44
N LEU A 25 -8.46 -2.93 0.88
CA LEU A 25 -8.70 -3.52 -0.45
C LEU A 25 -9.92 -4.43 -0.45
N ASN A 26 -10.10 -5.26 0.59
CA ASN A 26 -11.26 -6.13 0.71
C ASN A 26 -12.59 -5.35 0.75
N ARG A 27 -12.61 -4.17 1.41
CA ARG A 27 -13.78 -3.26 1.38
C ARG A 27 -14.11 -2.71 -0.01
N LEU A 28 -13.15 -2.69 -0.93
CA LEU A 28 -13.35 -2.35 -2.34
C LEU A 28 -13.71 -3.56 -3.19
N GLY A 29 -13.90 -4.74 -2.58
CA GLY A 29 -14.15 -6.01 -3.27
C GLY A 29 -12.89 -6.63 -3.89
N LEU A 30 -11.70 -6.23 -3.44
CA LEU A 30 -10.42 -6.68 -3.98
C LEU A 30 -9.74 -7.64 -3.00
N ASP A 31 -9.50 -8.87 -3.44
CA ASP A 31 -8.75 -9.88 -2.68
C ASP A 31 -7.24 -9.60 -2.82
N ALA A 32 -6.55 -9.43 -1.70
CA ALA A 32 -5.15 -9.03 -1.66
C ALA A 32 -4.33 -9.92 -0.72
N GLU A 33 -3.04 -10.08 -1.05
CA GLU A 33 -2.07 -10.80 -0.23
C GLU A 33 -0.74 -10.04 -0.17
N PRO A 34 0.04 -10.17 0.91
CA PRO A 34 1.40 -9.65 0.96
C PRO A 34 2.30 -10.41 0.00
N THR A 35 3.30 -9.73 -0.56
CA THR A 35 4.37 -10.36 -1.32
C THR A 35 5.71 -9.74 -0.98
N GLY A 36 6.77 -10.53 -1.02
CA GLY A 36 8.12 -10.00 -0.82
C GLY A 36 8.48 -8.92 -1.86
N PRO A 37 9.58 -8.18 -1.65
CA PRO A 37 9.97 -7.08 -2.51
C PRO A 37 10.18 -7.56 -3.95
N ARG A 38 9.54 -6.91 -4.91
CA ARG A 38 9.63 -7.22 -6.35
C ARG A 38 10.13 -6.03 -7.17
N THR A 39 10.02 -4.83 -6.62
CA THR A 39 10.54 -3.61 -7.21
C THR A 39 11.85 -3.19 -6.54
N SER A 40 12.68 -2.46 -7.30
CA SER A 40 13.90 -1.88 -6.74
C SER A 40 13.55 -0.72 -5.82
N LEU A 41 14.28 -0.59 -4.71
CA LEU A 41 14.14 0.54 -3.78
C LEU A 41 14.18 1.88 -4.52
N HIS A 42 13.16 2.72 -4.29
CA HIS A 42 13.11 4.07 -4.82
C HIS A 42 14.16 4.95 -4.14
N ARG A 43 14.87 5.78 -4.93
CA ARG A 43 15.97 6.63 -4.43
C ARG A 43 15.49 7.85 -3.61
N HIS A 44 14.22 8.24 -3.74
CA HIS A 44 13.62 9.38 -3.06
C HIS A 44 12.23 9.01 -2.55
N GLY A 45 12.08 9.03 -1.23
CA GLY A 45 10.88 8.62 -0.53
C GLY A 45 10.50 7.16 -0.78
N TRP A 46 9.39 6.72 -0.19
CA TRP A 46 8.92 5.35 -0.35
C TRP A 46 7.53 5.33 -0.97
N VAL A 47 7.26 4.25 -1.70
CA VAL A 47 6.05 4.07 -2.50
C VAL A 47 5.39 2.78 -2.03
N LEU A 48 4.07 2.83 -1.87
CA LEU A 48 3.28 1.61 -1.68
C LEU A 48 3.03 0.99 -3.06
N VAL A 49 3.43 -0.26 -3.26
CA VAL A 49 3.33 -0.92 -4.57
C VAL A 49 2.28 -2.02 -4.51
N LEU A 50 1.34 -1.97 -5.45
CA LEU A 50 0.31 -2.97 -5.67
C LEU A 50 0.54 -3.64 -7.04
N HIS A 51 0.56 -4.97 -7.08
CA HIS A 51 0.61 -5.75 -8.32
C HIS A 51 -0.75 -6.38 -8.58
N CYS A 52 -1.42 -5.96 -9.65
CA CYS A 52 -2.66 -6.57 -10.12
C CYS A 52 -2.32 -7.77 -11.01
N LEU A 53 -2.79 -8.95 -10.63
CA LEU A 53 -2.53 -10.20 -11.36
C LEU A 53 -3.50 -10.41 -12.53
N ASP A 54 -4.57 -9.62 -12.57
CA ASP A 54 -5.65 -9.64 -13.56
C ASP A 54 -6.22 -8.23 -13.80
N ASP A 55 -7.42 -8.13 -14.39
CA ASP A 55 -8.03 -6.84 -14.80
C ASP A 55 -8.56 -6.00 -13.61
N GLN A 56 -8.24 -6.37 -12.35
CA GLN A 56 -8.61 -5.60 -11.15
C GLN A 56 -7.92 -4.24 -11.06
N ALA A 57 -6.89 -3.99 -11.88
CA ALA A 57 -6.28 -2.68 -12.01
C ALA A 57 -7.31 -1.60 -12.36
N ARG A 58 -8.34 -1.92 -13.16
CA ARG A 58 -9.42 -0.96 -13.48
C ARG A 58 -10.18 -0.57 -12.23
N THR A 59 -10.60 -1.54 -11.41
CA THR A 59 -11.37 -1.30 -10.19
C THR A 59 -10.65 -0.38 -9.22
N ILE A 60 -9.35 -0.59 -8.97
CA ILE A 60 -8.61 0.23 -8.01
C ILE A 60 -8.21 1.61 -8.58
N THR A 61 -8.06 1.73 -9.90
CA THR A 61 -7.72 2.99 -10.57
C THR A 61 -8.93 3.88 -10.84
N GLU A 62 -10.16 3.36 -10.72
CA GLU A 62 -11.37 4.17 -10.77
C GLU A 62 -11.28 5.34 -9.78
N PRO A 63 -11.57 6.59 -10.20
CA PRO A 63 -11.28 7.78 -9.39
C PRO A 63 -11.83 7.76 -7.96
N ALA A 64 -13.04 7.23 -7.78
CA ALA A 64 -13.67 7.11 -6.46
C ALA A 64 -12.94 6.10 -5.55
N ASN A 65 -12.55 4.95 -6.10
CA ASN A 65 -11.84 3.90 -5.38
C ASN A 65 -10.40 4.32 -5.09
N ALA A 66 -9.71 4.92 -6.05
CA ALA A 66 -8.37 5.49 -5.88
C ALA A 66 -8.35 6.53 -4.75
N ALA A 67 -9.33 7.44 -4.72
CA ALA A 67 -9.46 8.42 -3.65
C ALA A 67 -9.75 7.78 -2.29
N ALA A 68 -10.69 6.83 -2.23
CA ALA A 68 -11.05 6.12 -1.00
C ALA A 68 -9.87 5.31 -0.44
N PHE A 69 -9.14 4.62 -1.31
CA PHE A 69 -7.96 3.85 -0.94
C PHE A 69 -6.82 4.76 -0.48
N GLY A 70 -6.53 5.85 -1.22
CA GLY A 70 -5.53 6.84 -0.82
C GLY A 70 -5.81 7.49 0.55
N LEU A 71 -7.08 7.78 0.86
CA LEU A 71 -7.49 8.24 2.19
C LEU A 71 -7.27 7.19 3.28
N THR A 72 -7.55 5.92 2.97
CA THR A 72 -7.36 4.82 3.93
C THR A 72 -5.87 4.58 4.20
N VAL A 73 -5.02 4.59 3.16
CA VAL A 73 -3.57 4.56 3.30
C VAL A 73 -3.11 5.72 4.20
N ARG A 74 -3.59 6.94 3.96
CA ARG A 74 -3.30 8.07 4.85
C ARG A 74 -3.69 7.82 6.30
N GLN A 75 -4.87 7.23 6.55
CA GLN A 75 -5.32 6.95 7.92
C GLN A 75 -4.47 5.90 8.61
N ILE A 76 -4.12 4.81 7.93
CA ILE A 76 -3.26 3.74 8.44
C ILE A 76 -1.89 4.32 8.82
N PHE A 77 -1.24 5.00 7.88
CA PHE A 77 0.11 5.52 8.07
C PHE A 77 0.16 6.80 8.92
N GLY A 78 -0.95 7.51 9.07
CA GLY A 78 -1.09 8.69 9.93
C GLY A 78 -1.39 8.38 11.39
N THR A 79 -1.88 7.18 11.72
CA THR A 79 -2.20 6.78 13.09
C THR A 79 -0.94 6.35 13.83
N PRO A 80 -0.49 7.02 14.91
CA PRO A 80 0.73 6.65 15.61
C PRO A 80 0.73 5.16 15.96
N ARG A 81 1.83 4.45 15.66
CA ARG A 81 1.96 3.07 16.14
C ARG A 81 1.96 3.10 17.67
N PRO A 82 1.24 2.16 18.33
CA PRO A 82 1.45 1.95 19.75
C PRO A 82 2.94 1.66 19.97
N ALA A 83 3.51 2.22 21.04
CA ALA A 83 4.92 1.98 21.36
C ALA A 83 5.12 0.48 21.54
N ASP A 84 6.00 -0.11 20.73
CA ASP A 84 6.32 -1.53 20.82
C ASP A 84 6.94 -1.79 22.21
N PRO A 85 6.32 -2.65 23.06
CA PRO A 85 6.86 -2.96 24.38
C PRO A 85 8.21 -3.68 24.31
N VAL A 86 8.60 -4.21 23.14
CA VAL A 86 9.81 -5.02 22.94
C VAL A 86 10.81 -4.31 22.02
N GLY A 87 11.03 -3.00 22.20
CA GLY A 87 12.21 -2.30 21.64
C GLY A 87 12.50 -2.58 20.16
N GLY A 88 11.46 -2.81 19.36
CA GLY A 88 11.59 -3.13 17.95
C GLY A 88 12.19 -1.96 17.19
N THR A 89 13.19 -2.22 16.36
CA THR A 89 13.82 -1.26 15.44
C THR A 89 12.92 -0.88 14.26
N ALA A 90 11.62 -0.71 14.50
CA ALA A 90 10.76 -0.07 13.52
C ALA A 90 11.19 1.40 13.44
N GLY A 91 11.87 1.76 12.35
CA GLY A 91 12.22 3.14 12.07
C GLY A 91 10.99 4.05 12.11
N ARG A 92 11.21 5.37 12.19
CA ARG A 92 10.11 6.35 12.14
C ARG A 92 9.32 6.14 10.84
N ARG A 93 8.14 5.53 10.96
CA ARG A 93 7.22 5.30 9.84
C ARG A 93 6.87 6.64 9.21
N THR A 94 6.86 6.67 7.89
CA THR A 94 6.47 7.85 7.10
C THR A 94 5.28 7.51 6.22
N LEU A 95 4.56 8.52 5.75
CA LEU A 95 3.52 8.33 4.74
C LEU A 95 4.19 7.97 3.39
N PRO A 96 3.62 7.05 2.58
CA PRO A 96 4.13 6.86 1.24
C PRO A 96 3.86 8.11 0.40
N ASP A 97 4.75 8.43 -0.53
CA ASP A 97 4.56 9.60 -1.40
C ASP A 97 3.39 9.40 -2.38
N ARG A 98 3.16 8.15 -2.77
CA ARG A 98 2.14 7.70 -3.73
C ARG A 98 1.93 6.19 -3.64
N ILE A 99 0.95 5.71 -4.40
CA ILE A 99 0.66 4.29 -4.58
C ILE A 99 0.90 3.95 -6.05
N ASP A 100 1.87 3.09 -6.34
CA ASP A 100 2.09 2.59 -7.69
C ASP A 100 1.24 1.32 -7.88
N VAL A 101 0.36 1.32 -8.89
CA VAL A 101 -0.39 0.15 -9.35
C VAL A 101 0.31 -0.40 -10.58
N ARG A 102 0.74 -1.65 -10.50
CA ARG A 102 1.49 -2.36 -11.53
C ARG A 102 0.74 -3.58 -12.01
N ASP A 103 1.01 -4.00 -13.23
CA ASP A 103 0.49 -5.25 -13.75
C ASP A 103 1.35 -6.46 -13.31
N ARG A 104 0.96 -7.64 -13.78
CA ARG A 104 1.69 -8.90 -13.56
C ARG A 104 3.12 -8.91 -14.07
N ASP A 105 3.43 -8.10 -15.09
CA ASP A 105 4.74 -7.98 -15.73
C ASP A 105 5.57 -6.85 -15.08
N ARG A 106 5.01 -6.22 -14.04
CA ARG A 106 5.57 -5.13 -13.20
C ARG A 106 5.58 -3.78 -13.91
N ASP A 107 4.89 -3.65 -15.03
CA ASP A 107 4.74 -2.38 -15.71
C ASP A 107 3.79 -1.47 -14.93
N LEU A 108 4.12 -0.18 -14.86
CA LEU A 108 3.31 0.80 -14.14
C LEU A 108 2.03 1.09 -14.93
N ILE A 109 0.88 0.73 -14.35
CA ILE A 109 -0.44 1.04 -14.91
C ILE A 109 -0.85 2.45 -14.49
N ALA A 110 -0.73 2.75 -13.19
CA ALA A 110 -1.16 4.01 -12.62
C ALA A 110 -0.35 4.37 -11.38
N SER A 111 -0.24 5.67 -11.12
CA SER A 111 0.36 6.23 -9.91
C SER A 111 -0.70 7.07 -9.21
N LEU A 112 -1.19 6.61 -8.07
CA LEU A 112 -2.26 7.26 -7.32
C LEU A 112 -1.66 8.19 -6.25
N PRO A 113 -2.12 9.45 -6.17
CA PRO A 113 -1.64 10.38 -5.16
C PRO A 113 -2.17 10.00 -3.78
N ILE A 114 -1.35 10.21 -2.74
CA ILE A 114 -1.84 10.24 -1.37
C ILE A 114 -2.31 11.67 -1.04
N PRO A 115 -3.55 11.87 -0.57
CA PRO A 115 -4.02 13.19 -0.19
C PRO A 115 -3.15 13.81 0.92
N PRO A 116 -2.84 15.13 0.88
CA PRO A 116 -2.01 15.77 1.90
C PRO A 116 -2.67 15.72 3.29
N GLN A 117 -1.85 15.77 4.35
CA GLN A 117 -2.35 16.04 5.70
C GLN A 117 -2.74 17.52 5.78
N ALA A 118 -3.99 17.77 6.18
CA ALA A 118 -4.51 19.12 6.42
C ALA A 118 -3.95 19.70 7.72
#